data_AF-A0A9P1FNR8-F1
#
_entry.id   AF-A0A9P1FNR8-F1
#
_cell.length_a   1.000
_cell.length_b   1.000
_cell.length_c   1.000
_cell.angle_alpha   90.00
_cell.angle_beta   90.00
_cell.angle_gamma   90.00
#
_symmetry.space_group_name_H-M   'P 1'
#
loop_
_entity.id
_entity.type
_entity.pdbx_description
1 polymer ?
#
loop_
_entity_poly.entity_id
_entity_poly.type
_entity_poly.pdbx_seq_one_letter_code
_entity_poly.pdbx_strand_id
1 'polypeptide(L)'
;MAMAMSSVLRASEERSVQSGSPTRRSLASAGRRAMLDESGLDGVPDVTLDELDPSLQDGHRVAYDREVPFELRVQDADARPQEVGTLEAIRCKILALGDDLNPQHCRFEVTSENDLFFHFTHSVDENNFREMQEKQKLMIDFSDYVAVIIKMLNNCIKEPQSFLAVFVMQRDGQARLDFIQNMEYKFVELLSLSFDASPEEVVRQQITFRYNSVKGRLALMQSKLHDMSALVKVKNPSLLLQLQNQKAGARAPKR
;
A
#
# COMPACT_ATOMS: atom_id res chain seq x y z
N MET A 1 77.11 4.19 24.31
CA MET A 1 77.55 5.39 25.05
C MET A 1 76.49 5.67 26.12
N ALA A 2 76.86 5.66 27.41
CA ALA A 2 76.08 5.99 28.63
C ALA A 2 74.58 5.55 28.71
N MET A 3 74.23 4.56 29.54
CA MET A 3 73.82 4.70 30.97
C MET A 3 72.48 5.43 31.18
N ALA A 4 71.40 4.89 31.76
CA ALA A 4 71.16 4.00 32.93
C ALA A 4 70.81 4.75 34.24
N MET A 5 70.10 4.03 35.14
CA MET A 5 69.62 4.38 36.50
C MET A 5 68.26 5.10 36.57
N SER A 6 67.19 4.60 37.25
CA SER A 6 67.05 4.10 38.66
C SER A 6 66.94 5.29 39.65
N SER A 7 66.11 5.35 40.70
CA SER A 7 64.98 4.58 41.29
C SER A 7 64.33 5.50 42.38
N VAL A 8 63.21 5.23 43.09
CA VAL A 8 63.09 4.44 44.35
C VAL A 8 61.69 4.69 44.96
N LEU A 9 61.20 3.65 45.66
CA LEU A 9 60.04 3.48 46.54
C LEU A 9 59.60 4.61 47.51
N ARG A 10 58.28 4.62 47.82
CA ARG A 10 57.65 4.33 49.16
C ARG A 10 56.11 4.29 48.99
N ALA A 11 55.28 3.35 49.48
CA ALA A 11 55.22 2.54 50.72
C ALA A 11 54.98 3.41 51.98
N SER A 12 53.99 3.21 52.86
CA SER A 12 52.85 2.28 53.02
C SER A 12 51.71 3.06 53.75
N GLU A 13 50.47 2.60 53.98
CA GLU A 13 49.96 1.63 54.99
C GLU A 13 48.41 1.57 54.78
N GLU A 14 47.74 0.41 54.82
CA GLU A 14 47.12 -0.20 56.03
C GLU A 14 46.13 0.75 56.75
N ARG A 15 44.87 0.45 57.11
CA ARG A 15 44.09 -0.78 57.43
C ARG A 15 42.60 -0.35 57.55
N SER A 16 41.54 -1.16 57.67
CA SER A 16 41.22 -2.57 57.36
C SER A 16 39.82 -2.92 57.91
N VAL A 17 39.04 -3.79 57.23
CA VAL A 17 38.12 -4.80 57.85
C VAL A 17 36.88 -4.19 58.60
N GLN A 18 35.68 -4.78 58.79
CA GLN A 18 35.01 -6.10 58.75
C GLN A 18 33.54 -5.82 58.28
N SER A 19 32.64 -6.73 57.87
CA SER A 19 32.64 -8.08 57.28
C SER A 19 31.18 -8.50 56.99
N GLY A 20 30.90 -9.37 56.01
CA GLY A 20 29.56 -9.97 55.85
C GLY A 20 29.38 -10.77 54.56
N SER A 21 29.28 -12.10 54.67
CA SER A 21 29.03 -13.05 53.57
C SER A 21 28.22 -14.25 54.12
N PRO A 22 27.86 -15.27 53.32
CA PRO A 22 27.12 -15.22 52.05
C PRO A 22 25.91 -16.19 52.05
N THR A 23 24.97 -16.10 51.09
CA THR A 23 24.08 -17.25 50.77
C THR A 23 23.76 -17.31 49.26
N ARG A 24 23.49 -18.53 48.76
CA ARG A 24 23.59 -19.00 47.37
C ARG A 24 22.29 -18.95 46.55
N ARG A 25 22.47 -18.82 45.21
CA ARG A 25 21.59 -19.28 44.10
C ARG A 25 20.22 -18.53 44.01
N SER A 26 19.62 -18.30 42.83
CA SER A 26 19.69 -19.03 41.55
C SER A 26 19.52 -18.12 40.31
N LEU A 27 19.75 -18.71 39.14
CA LEU A 27 19.49 -18.20 37.77
C LEU A 27 18.05 -17.63 37.63
N ALA A 28 17.71 -16.69 36.74
CA ALA A 28 17.93 -16.76 35.28
C ALA A 28 17.58 -15.45 34.52
N SER A 29 18.20 -15.32 33.33
CA SER A 29 17.72 -14.62 32.11
C SER A 29 17.19 -13.17 32.17
N ALA A 30 17.97 -12.29 31.53
CA ALA A 30 17.58 -10.95 31.11
C ALA A 30 16.27 -10.88 30.29
N GLY A 31 15.51 -9.80 30.51
CA GLY A 31 14.34 -9.42 29.72
C GLY A 31 14.21 -7.91 29.61
N ARG A 32 15.13 -7.24 28.88
CA ARG A 32 14.99 -5.80 28.54
C ARG A 32 13.84 -5.64 27.54
N ARG A 33 12.61 -5.42 28.02
CA ARG A 33 11.57 -4.76 27.22
C ARG A 33 11.93 -3.28 27.18
N ALA A 34 12.33 -2.80 26.01
CA ALA A 34 12.36 -1.36 25.77
C ALA A 34 10.93 -0.81 25.90
N MET A 35 10.77 0.28 26.67
CA MET A 35 9.61 1.15 26.50
C MET A 35 9.68 1.70 25.09
N LEU A 36 8.71 1.36 24.25
CA LEU A 36 8.39 2.16 23.08
C LEU A 36 7.45 3.26 23.55
N ASP A 37 7.83 4.49 23.23
CA ASP A 37 7.09 5.69 23.55
C ASP A 37 5.83 5.77 22.67
N GLU A 38 4.64 5.64 23.29
CA GLU A 38 3.34 5.80 22.62
C GLU A 38 2.81 7.26 22.67
N SER A 39 3.63 8.25 23.05
CA SER A 39 3.20 9.64 23.27
C SER A 39 3.66 10.64 22.19
N GLY A 40 3.44 10.31 20.90
CA GLY A 40 3.92 11.13 19.78
C GLY A 40 3.06 11.22 18.51
N LEU A 41 1.79 10.77 18.53
CA LEU A 41 0.92 10.74 17.33
C LEU A 41 -0.43 11.45 17.50
N ASP A 42 -0.54 12.37 18.45
CA ASP A 42 -1.68 13.30 18.50
C ASP A 42 -1.58 14.34 17.38
N GLY A 43 -2.45 14.23 16.38
CA GLY A 43 -2.73 15.32 15.45
C GLY A 43 -1.98 15.32 14.12
N VAL A 44 -1.56 14.18 13.59
CA VAL A 44 -1.16 14.08 12.16
C VAL A 44 -2.42 14.29 11.29
N PRO A 45 -2.54 15.38 10.52
CA PRO A 45 -3.68 15.57 9.63
C PRO A 45 -3.55 14.66 8.40
N ASP A 46 -4.70 14.25 7.83
CA ASP A 46 -4.83 13.44 6.60
C ASP A 46 -3.86 13.92 5.49
N VAL A 47 -3.75 15.25 5.36
CA VAL A 47 -2.96 15.97 4.36
C VAL A 47 -1.49 15.53 4.29
N THR A 48 -0.84 15.29 5.43
CA THR A 48 0.61 14.94 5.44
C THR A 48 0.90 13.49 5.02
N LEU A 49 -0.12 12.63 4.96
CA LEU A 49 0.05 11.28 4.43
C LEU A 49 0.07 11.30 2.91
N ASP A 50 -0.84 12.04 2.26
CA ASP A 50 -0.89 12.11 0.80
C ASP A 50 0.35 12.83 0.21
N GLU A 51 0.93 13.81 0.92
CA GLU A 51 2.20 14.47 0.55
C GLU A 51 3.41 13.51 0.53
N LEU A 52 3.31 12.32 1.13
CA LEU A 52 4.36 11.29 1.15
C LEU A 52 4.18 10.22 0.07
N ASP A 53 3.19 10.35 -0.82
CA ASP A 53 2.95 9.37 -1.91
C ASP A 53 4.12 9.40 -2.92
N PRO A 54 4.90 8.31 -3.06
CA PRO A 54 5.98 8.25 -4.04
C PRO A 54 5.48 8.42 -5.48
N SER A 55 4.19 8.18 -5.75
CA SER A 55 3.59 8.46 -7.06
C SER A 55 3.58 9.95 -7.44
N LEU A 56 3.63 10.88 -6.47
CA LEU A 56 3.43 12.32 -6.71
C LEU A 56 4.73 13.15 -6.81
N GLN A 57 5.90 12.53 -6.59
CA GLN A 57 7.18 13.23 -6.47
C GLN A 57 7.62 13.97 -7.74
N ASP A 58 7.15 13.55 -8.91
CA ASP A 58 7.46 14.15 -10.21
C ASP A 58 6.50 15.31 -10.62
N GLY A 59 5.57 15.70 -9.74
CA GLY A 59 4.61 16.79 -9.98
C GLY A 59 3.31 16.38 -10.68
N HIS A 60 3.03 15.08 -10.83
CA HIS A 60 1.74 14.60 -11.35
C HIS A 60 0.58 14.91 -10.38
N ARG A 61 -0.61 15.18 -10.93
CA ARG A 61 -1.88 15.14 -10.17
C ARG A 61 -2.56 13.79 -10.33
N VAL A 62 -3.25 13.33 -9.29
CA VAL A 62 -4.19 12.19 -9.39
C VAL A 62 -5.42 12.63 -10.19
N ALA A 63 -5.61 12.06 -11.37
CA ALA A 63 -6.80 12.25 -12.20
C ALA A 63 -7.89 11.20 -11.90
N TYR A 64 -7.51 10.03 -11.40
CA TYR A 64 -8.41 8.94 -11.05
C TYR A 64 -7.75 8.02 -10.00
N ASP A 65 -8.52 7.55 -9.01
CA ASP A 65 -8.09 6.50 -8.08
C ASP A 65 -9.32 5.71 -7.61
N ARG A 66 -9.54 4.52 -8.17
CA ARG A 66 -10.65 3.62 -7.80
C ARG A 66 -10.28 2.16 -8.03
N GLU A 67 -10.93 1.26 -7.30
CA GLU A 67 -10.98 -0.16 -7.62
C GLU A 67 -11.89 -0.44 -8.82
N VAL A 68 -11.44 -1.33 -9.70
CA VAL A 68 -12.12 -1.75 -10.93
C VAL A 68 -12.04 -3.27 -11.04
N PRO A 69 -13.13 -3.98 -11.41
CA PRO A 69 -13.08 -5.43 -11.58
C PRO A 69 -12.28 -5.79 -12.84
N PHE A 70 -11.13 -6.42 -12.66
CA PHE A 70 -10.25 -6.91 -13.74
C PHE A 70 -10.27 -8.43 -13.78
N GLU A 71 -10.35 -9.02 -14.97
CA GLU A 71 -10.07 -10.45 -15.17
C GLU A 71 -8.56 -10.65 -15.35
N LEU A 72 -7.89 -11.12 -14.31
CA LEU A 72 -6.46 -11.42 -14.32
C LEU A 72 -6.19 -12.75 -15.01
N ARG A 73 -5.32 -12.76 -16.01
CA ARG A 73 -4.83 -13.97 -16.69
C ARG A 73 -3.31 -14.00 -16.65
N VAL A 74 -2.73 -15.17 -16.40
CA VAL A 74 -1.28 -15.38 -16.51
C VAL A 74 -1.03 -16.14 -17.82
N GLN A 75 -0.19 -15.59 -18.69
CA GLN A 75 0.14 -16.24 -19.95
C GLN A 75 1.29 -17.22 -19.74
N ASP A 76 0.94 -18.50 -19.55
CA ASP A 76 1.91 -19.59 -19.55
C ASP A 76 2.14 -20.14 -20.97
N ALA A 77 3.37 -20.53 -21.29
CA ALA A 77 3.73 -21.04 -22.62
C ALA A 77 3.10 -22.42 -22.91
N ASP A 78 2.77 -23.16 -21.85
CA ASP A 78 2.09 -24.46 -21.89
C ASP A 78 0.56 -24.37 -21.66
N ALA A 79 0.02 -23.16 -21.41
CA ALA A 79 -1.40 -22.98 -21.14
C ALA A 79 -2.25 -23.26 -22.38
N ARG A 80 -3.35 -24.02 -22.19
CA ARG A 80 -4.37 -24.17 -23.24
C ARG A 80 -5.08 -22.82 -23.47
N PRO A 81 -5.73 -22.60 -24.63
CA PRO A 81 -6.30 -21.29 -25.00
C PRO A 81 -7.46 -20.75 -24.13
N GLN A 82 -7.68 -21.29 -22.93
CA GLN A 82 -8.88 -21.06 -22.13
C GLN A 82 -8.65 -21.30 -20.63
N GLU A 83 -7.55 -20.77 -20.08
CA GLU A 83 -7.54 -20.46 -18.64
C GLU A 83 -8.44 -19.24 -18.42
N VAL A 84 -9.61 -19.49 -17.83
CA VAL A 84 -10.54 -18.44 -17.37
C VAL A 84 -9.85 -17.70 -16.23
N GLY A 85 -9.71 -16.38 -16.36
CA GLY A 85 -8.97 -15.59 -15.38
C GLY A 85 -9.71 -15.40 -14.05
N THR A 86 -8.98 -14.98 -13.02
CA THR A 86 -9.58 -14.60 -11.74
C THR A 86 -10.13 -13.18 -11.84
N LEU A 87 -11.40 -12.98 -11.48
CA LEU A 87 -11.97 -11.62 -11.38
C LEU A 87 -11.57 -11.02 -10.03
N GLU A 88 -10.74 -9.98 -10.04
CA GLU A 88 -10.24 -9.31 -8.84
C GLU A 88 -10.53 -7.80 -8.87
N ALA A 89 -10.74 -7.22 -7.70
CA ALA A 89 -10.87 -5.78 -7.53
C ALA A 89 -9.47 -5.17 -7.51
N ILE A 90 -9.10 -4.50 -8.61
CA ILE A 90 -7.76 -3.96 -8.82
C ILE A 90 -7.80 -2.44 -8.74
N ARG A 91 -6.93 -1.87 -7.90
CA ARG A 91 -6.87 -0.43 -7.68
C ARG A 91 -6.10 0.24 -8.81
N CYS A 92 -6.83 1.08 -9.54
CA CYS A 92 -6.38 1.81 -10.72
C CYS A 92 -6.16 3.28 -10.34
N LYS A 93 -4.91 3.74 -10.30
CA LYS A 93 -4.53 5.15 -10.10
C LYS A 93 -4.02 5.72 -11.42
N ILE A 94 -4.62 6.81 -11.90
CA ILE A 94 -4.16 7.54 -13.10
C ILE A 94 -3.62 8.90 -12.68
N LEU A 95 -2.44 9.21 -13.16
CA LEU A 95 -1.62 10.37 -12.82
C LEU A 95 -1.34 11.18 -14.09
N ALA A 96 -1.64 12.47 -14.07
CA ALA A 96 -1.43 13.38 -15.20
C ALA A 96 -0.43 14.49 -14.86
N LEU A 97 0.49 14.76 -15.77
CA LEU A 97 1.46 15.87 -15.72
C LEU A 97 1.17 16.85 -16.86
N GLY A 98 1.32 18.16 -16.62
CA GLY A 98 0.88 19.21 -17.55
C GLY A 98 -0.61 19.54 -17.44
N ASP A 99 -1.09 20.57 -18.13
CA ASP A 99 -2.48 21.05 -18.04
C ASP A 99 -3.48 20.07 -18.68
N ASP A 100 -4.76 20.11 -18.30
CA ASP A 100 -5.78 19.20 -18.87
C ASP A 100 -5.92 19.34 -20.40
N LEU A 101 -5.64 20.53 -20.95
CA LEU A 101 -5.66 20.79 -22.39
C LEU A 101 -4.33 20.45 -23.09
N ASN A 102 -3.22 20.37 -22.33
CA ASN A 102 -1.87 20.11 -22.84
C ASN A 102 -1.15 19.14 -21.88
N PRO A 103 -1.61 17.87 -21.77
CA PRO A 103 -0.91 16.89 -20.96
C PRO A 103 0.47 16.62 -21.56
N GLN A 104 1.47 16.55 -20.70
CA GLN A 104 2.85 16.23 -21.06
C GLN A 104 3.12 14.73 -20.89
N HIS A 105 2.54 14.13 -19.84
CA HIS A 105 2.72 12.72 -19.51
C HIS A 105 1.53 12.17 -18.73
N CYS A 106 1.09 10.96 -19.06
CA CYS A 106 0.13 10.18 -18.31
C CYS A 106 0.81 8.92 -17.75
N ARG A 107 0.65 8.65 -16.45
CA ARG A 107 1.06 7.38 -15.82
C ARG A 107 -0.16 6.68 -15.24
N PHE A 108 -0.40 5.44 -15.64
CA PHE A 108 -1.43 4.59 -15.08
C PHE A 108 -0.74 3.51 -14.23
N GLU A 109 -1.01 3.54 -12.92
CA GLU A 109 -0.56 2.57 -11.93
C GLU A 109 -1.70 1.61 -11.59
N VAL A 110 -1.39 0.32 -11.57
CA VAL A 110 -2.34 -0.78 -11.32
C VAL A 110 -1.80 -1.62 -10.17
N THR A 111 -2.54 -1.70 -9.06
CA THR A 111 -2.11 -2.33 -7.81
C THR A 111 -3.18 -3.24 -7.21
N SER A 112 -2.77 -4.31 -6.52
CA SER A 112 -3.69 -5.22 -5.81
C SER A 112 -3.66 -5.00 -4.28
N GLU A 113 -4.75 -5.32 -3.60
CA GLU A 113 -4.77 -5.50 -2.14
C GLU A 113 -4.44 -6.94 -1.71
N ASN A 114 -4.64 -7.92 -2.60
CA ASN A 114 -4.34 -9.34 -2.35
C ASN A 114 -2.84 -9.64 -2.44
N ASP A 115 -2.15 -8.96 -3.34
CA ASP A 115 -0.70 -9.05 -3.51
C ASP A 115 -0.07 -7.65 -3.44
N LEU A 116 0.86 -7.49 -2.48
CA LEU A 116 1.59 -6.25 -2.25
C LEU A 116 2.67 -5.97 -3.30
N PHE A 117 3.18 -7.02 -3.96
CA PHE A 117 4.18 -6.90 -5.03
C PHE A 117 3.55 -6.64 -6.41
N PHE A 118 2.23 -6.81 -6.53
CA PHE A 118 1.48 -6.44 -7.73
C PHE A 118 1.47 -4.91 -7.88
N HIS A 119 2.39 -4.41 -8.70
CA HIS A 119 2.47 -3.02 -9.10
C HIS A 119 2.95 -2.93 -10.55
N PHE A 120 2.02 -2.63 -11.44
CA PHE A 120 2.28 -2.45 -12.86
C PHE A 120 2.06 -1.00 -13.27
N THR A 121 2.91 -0.52 -14.18
CA THR A 121 2.91 0.86 -14.67
C THR A 121 2.81 0.91 -16.19
N HIS A 122 1.95 1.79 -16.69
CA HIS A 122 1.87 2.18 -18.09
C HIS A 122 2.10 3.68 -18.19
N SER A 123 3.12 4.10 -18.95
CA SER A 123 3.57 5.49 -19.05
C SER A 123 3.53 5.95 -20.51
N VAL A 124 2.85 7.07 -20.76
CA VAL A 124 2.60 7.59 -22.12
C VAL A 124 2.84 9.09 -22.17
N ASP A 125 3.65 9.50 -23.13
CA ASP A 125 3.80 10.88 -23.61
C ASP A 125 3.11 11.04 -24.98
N GLU A 126 3.17 12.24 -25.55
CA GLU A 126 2.56 12.50 -26.87
C GLU A 126 3.15 11.63 -27.99
N ASN A 127 4.44 11.29 -27.93
CA ASN A 127 5.12 10.48 -28.95
C ASN A 127 4.63 9.03 -28.92
N ASN A 128 4.68 8.39 -27.75
CA ASN A 128 4.19 7.02 -27.56
C ASN A 128 2.68 6.93 -27.81
N PHE A 129 1.92 7.99 -27.52
CA PHE A 129 0.51 8.06 -27.87
C PHE A 129 0.27 8.03 -29.37
N ARG A 130 1.06 8.75 -30.20
CA ARG A 130 0.92 8.71 -31.66
C ARG A 130 1.18 7.31 -32.24
N GLU A 131 2.19 6.60 -31.73
CA GLU A 131 2.43 5.20 -32.12
C GLU A 131 1.23 4.29 -31.75
N MET A 132 0.65 4.49 -30.57
CA MET A 132 -0.56 3.80 -30.13
C MET A 132 -1.78 4.15 -31.01
N GLN A 133 -1.92 5.43 -31.37
CA GLN A 133 -2.99 5.97 -32.20
C GLN A 133 -2.97 5.34 -33.59
N GLU A 134 -1.80 5.22 -34.22
CA GLU A 134 -1.64 4.52 -35.51
C GLU A 134 -1.88 3.01 -35.38
N LYS A 135 -1.26 2.35 -34.38
CA LYS A 135 -1.34 0.90 -34.17
C LYS A 135 -2.76 0.41 -33.89
N GLN A 136 -3.53 1.16 -33.12
CA GLN A 136 -4.90 0.81 -32.70
C GLN A 136 -6.00 1.60 -33.43
N LYS A 137 -5.63 2.51 -34.34
CA LYS A 137 -6.53 3.38 -35.11
C LYS A 137 -7.45 4.23 -34.23
N LEU A 138 -6.89 4.80 -33.16
CA LEU A 138 -7.61 5.69 -32.26
C LEU A 138 -7.92 7.01 -32.98
N MET A 139 -9.15 7.52 -32.81
CA MET A 139 -9.59 8.79 -33.42
C MET A 139 -9.59 9.97 -32.44
N ILE A 140 -8.95 9.80 -31.28
CA ILE A 140 -8.89 10.81 -30.21
C ILE A 140 -7.50 11.45 -30.17
N ASP A 141 -7.43 12.68 -29.67
CA ASP A 141 -6.17 13.37 -29.39
C ASP A 141 -5.63 13.01 -27.99
N PHE A 142 -4.35 13.33 -27.73
CA PHE A 142 -3.70 12.97 -26.46
C PHE A 142 -4.33 13.64 -25.23
N SER A 143 -4.92 14.83 -25.39
CA SER A 143 -5.70 15.53 -24.36
C SER A 143 -6.89 14.72 -23.85
N ASP A 144 -7.59 14.00 -24.74
CA ASP A 144 -8.77 13.20 -24.40
C ASP A 144 -8.41 11.80 -23.85
N TYR A 145 -7.16 11.36 -24.02
CA TYR A 145 -6.71 10.00 -23.68
C TYR A 145 -7.03 9.59 -22.24
N VAL A 146 -6.70 10.46 -21.27
CA VAL A 146 -6.96 10.23 -19.84
C VAL A 146 -8.47 10.11 -19.58
N ALA A 147 -9.28 11.00 -20.17
CA ALA A 147 -10.73 10.99 -20.01
C ALA A 147 -11.37 9.72 -20.62
N VAL A 148 -10.83 9.21 -21.73
CA VAL A 148 -11.28 7.96 -22.36
C VAL A 148 -10.94 6.74 -21.50
N ILE A 149 -9.73 6.63 -20.94
CA ILE A 149 -9.39 5.53 -20.01
C ILE A 149 -10.32 5.57 -18.79
N ILE A 150 -10.50 6.75 -18.17
CA ILE A 150 -11.41 6.94 -17.03
C ILE A 150 -12.84 6.49 -17.38
N LYS A 151 -13.32 6.81 -18.59
CA LYS A 151 -14.64 6.37 -19.07
C LYS A 151 -14.71 4.85 -19.19
N MET A 152 -13.70 4.19 -19.76
CA MET A 152 -13.69 2.72 -19.89
C MET A 152 -13.66 2.03 -18.52
N LEU A 153 -12.80 2.48 -17.59
CA LEU A 153 -12.75 1.96 -16.22
C LEU A 153 -14.09 2.12 -15.49
N ASN A 154 -14.74 3.29 -15.61
CA ASN A 154 -16.07 3.51 -15.02
C ASN A 154 -17.17 2.65 -15.68
N ASN A 155 -17.05 2.32 -16.97
CA ASN A 155 -17.98 1.40 -17.63
C ASN A 155 -17.81 -0.03 -17.11
N CYS A 156 -16.58 -0.51 -16.92
CA CYS A 156 -16.30 -1.81 -16.30
C CYS A 156 -16.84 -1.92 -14.86
N ILE A 157 -16.84 -0.82 -14.08
CA ILE A 157 -17.50 -0.78 -12.75
C ILE A 157 -19.03 -0.88 -12.88
N LYS A 158 -19.64 -0.13 -13.79
CA LYS A 158 -21.11 0.02 -13.88
C LYS A 158 -21.80 -1.17 -14.56
N GLU A 159 -21.18 -1.72 -15.60
CA GLU A 159 -21.76 -2.69 -16.53
C GLU A 159 -20.79 -3.85 -16.79
N PRO A 160 -20.36 -4.60 -15.75
CA PRO A 160 -19.31 -5.63 -15.86
C PRO A 160 -19.66 -6.83 -16.76
N GLN A 161 -20.92 -6.97 -17.18
CA GLN A 161 -21.35 -7.98 -18.16
C GLN A 161 -21.17 -7.52 -19.62
N SER A 162 -21.09 -6.19 -19.83
CA SER A 162 -21.01 -5.54 -21.14
C SER A 162 -19.63 -4.94 -21.41
N PHE A 163 -18.91 -4.51 -20.37
CA PHE A 163 -17.55 -3.98 -20.46
C PHE A 163 -16.62 -4.74 -19.52
N LEU A 164 -15.64 -5.42 -20.10
CA LEU A 164 -14.64 -6.24 -19.42
C LEU A 164 -13.28 -5.57 -19.51
N ALA A 165 -12.49 -5.68 -18.44
CA ALA A 165 -11.09 -5.28 -18.39
C ALA A 165 -10.28 -6.56 -18.16
N VAL A 166 -9.54 -7.03 -19.17
CA VAL A 166 -8.75 -8.27 -19.10
C VAL A 166 -7.28 -7.90 -18.98
N PHE A 167 -6.63 -8.31 -17.88
CA PHE A 167 -5.23 -8.01 -17.60
C PHE A 167 -4.39 -9.27 -17.76
N VAL A 168 -3.68 -9.40 -18.87
CA VAL A 168 -2.84 -10.53 -19.22
C VAL A 168 -1.40 -10.25 -18.81
N MET A 169 -0.87 -11.01 -17.85
CA MET A 169 0.51 -10.91 -17.37
C MET A 169 1.40 -11.94 -18.04
N GLN A 170 2.57 -11.52 -18.52
CA GLN A 170 3.62 -12.39 -19.06
C GLN A 170 4.72 -12.63 -18.01
N ARG A 171 5.47 -13.73 -18.19
CA ARG A 171 6.54 -14.14 -17.26
C ARG A 171 7.79 -13.26 -17.27
N ASP A 172 7.95 -12.40 -18.28
CA ASP A 172 9.05 -11.44 -18.42
C ASP A 172 8.82 -10.13 -17.64
N GLY A 173 7.65 -9.96 -17.03
CA GLY A 173 7.25 -8.74 -16.33
C GLY A 173 6.46 -7.77 -17.21
N GLN A 174 6.23 -8.07 -18.48
CA GLN A 174 5.28 -7.31 -19.30
C GLN A 174 3.84 -7.75 -19.00
N ALA A 175 2.90 -6.83 -19.17
CA ALA A 175 1.48 -7.12 -19.08
C ALA A 175 0.70 -6.32 -20.15
N ARG A 176 -0.52 -6.77 -20.43
CA ARG A 176 -1.43 -6.13 -21.38
C ARG A 176 -2.81 -6.01 -20.76
N LEU A 177 -3.37 -4.80 -20.76
CA LEU A 177 -4.74 -4.54 -20.35
C LEU A 177 -5.60 -4.31 -21.60
N ASP A 178 -6.53 -5.22 -21.86
CA ASP A 178 -7.48 -5.11 -22.96
C ASP A 178 -8.87 -4.74 -22.42
N PHE A 179 -9.40 -3.60 -22.87
CA PHE A 179 -10.79 -3.22 -22.67
C PHE A 179 -11.64 -3.87 -23.75
N ILE A 180 -12.56 -4.74 -23.35
CA ILE A 180 -13.38 -5.55 -24.27
C ILE A 180 -14.86 -5.24 -24.03
N GLN A 181 -15.57 -4.91 -25.10
CA GLN A 181 -17.03 -4.81 -25.08
C GLN A 181 -17.65 -6.15 -25.52
N ASN A 182 -18.53 -6.67 -24.68
CA ASN A 182 -19.41 -7.78 -25.01
C ASN A 182 -20.66 -7.25 -25.73
N MET A 183 -20.82 -7.61 -27.00
CA MET A 183 -21.98 -7.27 -27.83
C MET A 183 -22.94 -8.45 -27.99
N GLU A 184 -23.02 -9.34 -26.99
CA GLU A 184 -23.84 -10.57 -26.91
C GLU A 184 -23.44 -11.68 -27.90
N TYR A 185 -23.28 -11.35 -29.18
CA TYR A 185 -22.88 -12.25 -30.25
C TYR A 185 -21.39 -12.15 -30.61
N LYS A 186 -20.67 -11.16 -30.07
CA LYS A 186 -19.23 -10.93 -30.33
C LYS A 186 -18.57 -10.12 -29.23
N PHE A 187 -17.32 -10.46 -28.90
CA PHE A 187 -16.42 -9.60 -28.12
C PHE A 187 -15.63 -8.68 -29.05
N VAL A 188 -15.54 -7.40 -28.70
CA VAL A 188 -14.82 -6.37 -29.46
C VAL A 188 -13.82 -5.68 -28.54
N GLU A 189 -12.54 -5.76 -28.87
CA GLU A 189 -11.48 -4.98 -28.21
C GLU A 189 -11.67 -3.48 -28.57
N LEU A 190 -11.73 -2.63 -27.54
CA LEU A 190 -11.91 -1.18 -27.68
C LEU A 190 -10.60 -0.41 -27.56
N LEU A 191 -9.70 -0.86 -26.68
CA LEU A 191 -8.43 -0.23 -26.36
C LEU A 191 -7.52 -1.26 -25.68
N SER A 192 -6.25 -1.30 -26.08
CA SER A 192 -5.20 -2.14 -25.51
C SER A 192 -4.10 -1.27 -24.89
N LEU A 193 -3.73 -1.50 -23.64
CA LEU A 193 -2.63 -0.80 -22.98
C LEU A 193 -1.50 -1.78 -22.62
N SER A 194 -0.24 -1.38 -22.80
CA SER A 194 0.94 -2.19 -22.48
C SER A 194 1.53 -1.71 -21.15
N PHE A 195 1.65 -2.62 -20.20
CA PHE A 195 2.13 -2.36 -18.85
C PHE A 195 3.47 -3.07 -18.62
N ASP A 196 4.32 -2.48 -17.79
CA ASP A 196 5.55 -3.10 -17.31
C ASP A 196 5.50 -3.20 -15.78
N ALA A 197 5.98 -4.33 -15.25
CA ALA A 197 6.15 -4.52 -13.81
C ALA A 197 7.17 -3.52 -13.27
N SER A 198 6.81 -2.79 -12.21
CA SER A 198 7.69 -1.77 -11.65
C SER A 198 8.89 -2.39 -10.92
N PRO A 199 10.07 -1.74 -10.91
CA PRO A 199 11.27 -2.28 -10.28
C PRO A 199 11.13 -2.37 -8.76
N GLU A 200 11.84 -3.32 -8.14
CA GLU A 200 11.69 -3.68 -6.72
C GLU A 200 11.77 -2.47 -5.77
N GLU A 201 12.63 -1.48 -6.05
CA GLU A 201 12.75 -0.27 -5.21
C GLU A 201 11.48 0.59 -5.23
N VAL A 202 10.82 0.73 -6.38
CA VAL A 202 9.54 1.45 -6.49
C VAL A 202 8.45 0.67 -5.76
N VAL A 203 8.41 -0.66 -5.95
CA VAL A 203 7.47 -1.54 -5.24
C VAL A 203 7.65 -1.44 -3.73
N ARG A 204 8.90 -1.46 -3.24
CA ARG A 204 9.26 -1.32 -1.82
C ARG A 204 8.82 0.02 -1.23
N GLN A 205 9.00 1.11 -1.97
CA GLN A 205 8.52 2.45 -1.56
C GLN A 205 7.00 2.49 -1.50
N GLN A 206 6.31 1.98 -2.52
CA GLN A 206 4.84 1.89 -2.59
C GLN A 206 4.24 1.04 -1.46
N ILE A 207 4.83 -0.13 -1.15
CA ILE A 207 4.42 -0.97 -0.03
C ILE A 207 4.61 -0.23 1.30
N THR A 208 5.75 0.44 1.48
CA THR A 208 6.05 1.21 2.70
C THR A 208 5.06 2.37 2.89
N PHE A 209 4.75 3.08 1.81
CA PHE A 209 3.73 4.13 1.78
C PHE A 209 2.35 3.57 2.15
N ARG A 210 1.85 2.57 1.41
CA ARG A 210 0.53 1.95 1.64
C ARG A 210 0.39 1.44 3.08
N TYR A 211 1.41 0.79 3.61
CA TYR A 211 1.45 0.33 5.01
C TYR A 211 1.34 1.49 6.00
N ASN A 212 2.12 2.55 5.83
CA ASN A 212 2.10 3.72 6.71
C ASN A 212 0.77 4.47 6.64
N SER A 213 0.19 4.65 5.46
CA SER A 213 -1.10 5.32 5.26
C SER A 213 -2.26 4.53 5.88
N VAL A 214 -2.28 3.20 5.74
CA VAL A 214 -3.26 2.33 6.42
C VAL A 214 -3.06 2.35 7.94
N LYS A 215 -1.82 2.29 8.43
CA LYS A 215 -1.48 2.37 9.86
C LYS A 215 -1.89 3.72 10.48
N GLY A 216 -1.65 4.82 9.79
CA GLY A 216 -2.07 6.18 10.20
C GLY A 216 -3.59 6.30 10.28
N ARG A 217 -4.31 5.88 9.23
CA ARG A 217 -5.78 5.82 9.22
C ARG A 217 -6.33 4.95 10.34
N LEU A 218 -5.70 3.80 10.62
CA LEU A 218 -6.11 2.91 11.71
C LEU A 218 -5.94 3.58 13.09
N ALA A 219 -4.81 4.24 13.34
CA ALA A 219 -4.56 4.97 14.59
C ALA A 219 -5.59 6.10 14.79
N LEU A 220 -5.87 6.88 13.75
CA LEU A 220 -6.90 7.94 13.77
C LEU A 220 -8.31 7.38 14.05
N MET A 221 -8.67 6.23 13.45
CA MET A 221 -9.95 5.57 13.73
C MET A 221 -10.03 5.00 15.14
N GLN A 222 -8.93 4.42 15.65
CA GLN A 222 -8.85 3.92 17.03
C GLN A 222 -8.99 5.05 18.06
N SER A 223 -8.31 6.18 17.85
CA SER A 223 -8.44 7.39 18.67
C SER A 223 -9.90 7.91 18.69
N LYS A 224 -10.51 8.12 17.50
CA LYS A 224 -11.92 8.53 17.39
C LYS A 224 -12.90 7.57 18.08
N LEU A 225 -12.65 6.26 18.01
CA LEU A 225 -13.45 5.25 18.74
C LEU A 225 -13.23 5.30 20.25
N HIS A 226 -12.01 5.60 20.71
CA HIS A 226 -11.70 5.79 22.13
C HIS A 226 -12.44 7.00 22.71
N ASP A 227 -12.37 8.14 22.03
CA ASP A 227 -13.07 9.38 22.41
C ASP A 227 -14.59 9.17 22.46
N MET A 228 -15.15 8.52 21.43
CA MET A 228 -16.57 8.19 21.41
C MET A 228 -16.96 7.24 22.55
N SER A 229 -16.11 6.25 22.87
CA SER A 229 -16.32 5.36 24.03
C SER A 229 -16.27 6.14 25.35
N ALA A 230 -15.35 7.08 25.51
CA ALA A 230 -15.26 7.96 26.68
C ALA A 230 -16.50 8.86 26.81
N LEU A 231 -16.94 9.49 25.72
CA LEU A 231 -18.15 10.31 25.69
C LEU A 231 -19.41 9.52 26.05
N VAL A 232 -19.55 8.28 25.56
CA VAL A 232 -20.69 7.41 25.92
C VAL A 232 -20.62 6.97 27.40
N LYS A 233 -19.42 6.69 27.94
CA LYS A 233 -19.23 6.42 29.39
C LYS A 233 -19.69 7.58 30.26
N VAL A 234 -19.39 8.82 29.86
CA VAL A 234 -19.76 10.02 30.61
C VAL A 234 -21.24 10.39 30.45
N LYS A 235 -21.81 10.31 29.24
CA LYS A 235 -23.17 10.81 28.96
C LYS A 235 -24.29 9.79 29.15
N ASN A 236 -24.05 8.49 28.95
CA ASN A 236 -25.11 7.47 28.98
C ASN A 236 -24.62 6.12 29.58
N PRO A 237 -24.29 6.07 30.89
CA PRO A 237 -23.78 4.84 31.53
C PRO A 237 -24.78 3.66 31.45
N SER A 238 -26.08 3.92 31.44
CA SER A 238 -27.15 2.92 31.33
C SER A 238 -27.10 2.12 30.02
N LEU A 239 -26.79 2.80 28.91
CA LEU A 239 -26.68 2.23 27.56
C LEU A 239 -25.44 1.33 27.45
N LEU A 240 -24.36 1.70 28.13
CA LEU A 240 -23.15 0.89 28.24
C LEU A 240 -23.39 -0.40 29.01
N LEU A 241 -24.18 -0.35 30.09
CA LEU A 241 -24.56 -1.53 30.86
C LEU A 241 -25.37 -2.51 30.00
N GLN A 242 -26.28 -2.00 29.16
CA GLN A 242 -27.06 -2.83 28.21
C GLN A 242 -26.18 -3.43 27.10
N LEU A 243 -25.26 -2.66 26.52
CA LEU A 243 -24.30 -3.16 25.52
C LEU A 243 -23.32 -4.21 26.09
N GLN A 244 -22.85 -4.03 27.32
CA GLN A 244 -22.05 -5.05 28.02
C GLN A 244 -22.88 -6.31 28.32
N ASN A 245 -24.11 -6.16 28.81
CA ASN A 245 -24.98 -7.30 29.11
C ASN A 245 -25.39 -8.08 27.85
N GLN A 246 -25.57 -7.44 26.69
CA GLN A 246 -25.76 -8.13 25.41
C GLN A 246 -24.53 -8.96 25.01
N LYS A 247 -23.30 -8.42 25.15
CA LYS A 247 -22.07 -9.20 24.91
C LYS A 247 -21.87 -10.35 25.91
N ALA A 248 -22.31 -10.18 27.16
CA ALA A 248 -22.25 -11.24 28.17
C ALA A 248 -23.29 -12.35 27.93
N GLY A 249 -24.51 -11.99 27.52
CA GLY A 249 -25.61 -12.94 27.27
C GLY A 249 -25.35 -13.92 26.12
N ALA A 250 -24.52 -13.54 25.15
CA ALA A 250 -24.17 -14.41 24.02
C ALA A 250 -23.16 -15.53 24.35
N ARG A 251 -22.61 -15.59 25.58
CA ARG A 251 -21.51 -16.51 25.95
C ARG A 251 -21.89 -17.57 26.99
N ALA A 252 -23.17 -17.93 27.07
CA ALA A 252 -23.67 -18.97 27.98
C ALA A 252 -24.46 -20.07 27.23
N PRO A 253 -23.79 -21.11 26.70
CA PRO A 253 -24.47 -22.34 26.32
C PRO A 253 -24.97 -23.04 27.61
N LYS A 254 -26.28 -23.18 27.76
CA LYS A 254 -26.84 -24.07 28.79
C LYS A 254 -26.66 -25.52 28.34
N ARG A 255 -26.31 -26.37 29.31
CA ARG A 255 -26.28 -27.83 29.20
C ARG A 255 -27.66 -28.40 28.89
#